data_AF-A0A348NQD2-F1
#
_entry.id   AF-A0A348NQD2-F1
#
_cell.length_a   1.000
_cell.length_b   1.000
_cell.length_c   1.000
_cell.angle_alpha   90.00
_cell.angle_beta   90.00
_cell.angle_gamma   90.00
#
_symmetry.space_group_name_H-M   'P 1'
#
loop_
_entity.id
_entity.type
_entity.pdbx_description
1 polymer ?
#
loop_
_entity_poly.entity_id
_entity_poly.type
_entity_poly.pdbx_seq_one_letter_code
_entity_poly.pdbx_strand_id
1 'polypeptide(L)'
;MIDLVKKTMLAGIGLAVVTKDKVLESLDELVQKGQLTKEEAAAMSDKIVEEGKVETEKAKVEASKLFIDMLNRANVVTKNQYDALAKRVTELEGKLHKEFPNSD
;
A
#
# COMPACT_ATOMS: atom_id res chain seq x y z
N MET A 1 3.38 -16.99 5.65
CA MET A 1 4.32 -16.22 4.81
C MET A 1 3.97 -14.73 4.78
N ILE A 2 2.78 -14.34 4.32
CA ILE A 2 2.36 -12.91 4.27
C ILE A 2 2.45 -12.21 5.64
N ASP A 3 2.03 -12.89 6.71
CA ASP A 3 2.10 -12.35 8.08
C ASP A 3 3.52 -12.07 8.57
N LEU A 4 4.48 -12.92 8.20
CA LEU A 4 5.87 -12.76 8.61
C LEU A 4 6.50 -11.57 7.89
N VAL A 5 6.22 -11.41 6.58
CA VAL A 5 6.66 -10.26 5.79
C VAL A 5 6.05 -8.95 6.30
N LYS A 6 4.76 -8.95 6.64
CA LYS A 6 4.11 -7.80 7.27
C LYS A 6 4.79 -7.45 8.59
N LYS A 7 5.04 -8.44 9.45
CA LYS A 7 5.72 -8.24 10.74
C LYS A 7 7.16 -7.74 10.59
N THR A 8 7.95 -8.25 9.64
CA THR A 8 9.32 -7.73 9.41
C THR A 8 9.32 -6.35 8.76
N MET A 9 8.37 -6.05 7.86
CA MET A 9 8.21 -4.68 7.35
C MET A 9 7.83 -3.70 8.47
N LEU A 10 6.88 -4.09 9.32
CA LEU A 10 6.47 -3.29 10.48
C LEU A 10 7.62 -3.09 11.48
N ALA A 11 8.42 -4.13 11.72
CA ALA A 11 9.63 -4.03 12.55
C ALA A 11 10.70 -3.11 11.92
N GLY A 12 10.79 -3.08 10.58
CA GLY A 12 11.68 -2.20 9.82
C GLY A 12 11.26 -0.72 9.83
N ILE A 13 10.00 -0.42 10.11
CA ILE A 13 9.49 0.95 10.29
C ILE A 13 9.83 1.52 11.69
N GLY A 14 10.30 0.65 12.60
CA GLY A 14 10.67 1.00 13.97
C GLY A 14 9.66 0.47 14.99
N LEU A 15 10.15 0.17 16.19
CA LEU A 15 9.46 -0.56 17.28
C LEU A 15 8.13 0.07 17.77
N ALA A 16 7.71 1.22 17.25
CA ALA A 16 6.48 1.90 17.64
C ALA A 16 5.34 1.64 16.64
N VAL A 17 4.91 0.38 16.52
CA VAL A 17 3.63 0.09 15.84
C VAL A 17 2.50 0.44 16.81
N VAL A 18 1.89 1.61 16.61
CA VAL A 18 0.67 1.98 17.32
C VAL A 18 -0.50 1.20 16.69
N THR A 19 -0.96 0.15 17.36
CA THR A 19 -2.12 -0.63 16.93
C THR A 19 -3.40 -0.02 17.49
N LYS A 20 -4.53 -0.24 16.80
CA LYS A 20 -5.86 0.18 17.30
C LYS A 20 -6.12 -0.32 18.71
N ASP A 21 -5.79 -1.57 18.98
CA ASP A 21 -5.98 -2.18 20.31
C ASP A 21 -5.20 -1.43 21.39
N LYS A 22 -3.98 -0.98 21.09
CA LYS A 22 -3.15 -0.24 22.05
C LYS A 22 -3.65 1.18 22.31
N VAL A 23 -4.24 1.81 21.30
CA VAL A 23 -4.89 3.12 21.45
C VAL A 23 -6.15 2.99 22.31
N LEU A 24 -6.99 1.99 22.06
CA LEU A 24 -8.20 1.74 22.84
C LEU A 24 -7.88 1.45 24.31
N GLU A 25 -6.86 0.64 24.59
CA GLU A 25 -6.40 0.36 25.96
C GLU A 25 -5.91 1.63 26.66
N SER A 26 -5.16 2.48 25.95
CA SER A 26 -4.66 3.75 26.50
C SER A 26 -5.80 4.73 26.82
N LEU A 27 -6.83 4.78 25.97
CA LEU A 27 -8.02 5.61 26.22
C LEU A 27 -8.84 5.08 27.40
N ASP A 28 -9.01 3.77 27.53
CA ASP A 28 -9.72 3.17 28.66
C ASP A 28 -9.00 3.41 30.00
N GLU A 29 -7.66 3.34 30.02
CA GLU A 29 -6.88 3.72 31.20
C GLU A 29 -7.09 5.18 31.62
N LEU A 30 -7.20 6.09 30.65
CA LEU A 30 -7.45 7.51 30.92
C LEU A 30 -8.86 7.74 31.49
N VAL A 31 -9.83 6.96 31.02
CA VAL A 31 -11.20 6.96 31.58
C VAL A 31 -11.21 6.41 33.01
N GLN A 32 -10.52 5.29 33.26
CA GLN A 32 -10.43 4.70 34.60
C GLN A 32 -9.73 5.63 35.61
N LYS A 33 -8.75 6.41 35.16
CA LYS A 33 -8.06 7.43 35.97
C LYS A 33 -8.91 8.71 36.18
N GLY A 34 -10.11 8.78 35.61
CA GLY A 34 -11.01 9.94 35.69
C GLY A 34 -10.49 11.16 34.92
N GLN A 35 -9.49 10.98 34.05
CA GLN A 35 -8.91 12.05 33.25
C GLN A 35 -9.69 12.31 31.97
N LEU A 36 -10.58 11.39 31.61
CA LEU A 36 -11.43 11.46 30.43
C LEU A 36 -12.80 10.85 30.73
N THR A 37 -13.86 11.42 30.16
CA THR A 37 -15.19 10.80 30.19
C THR A 37 -15.32 9.73 29.11
N LYS A 38 -16.30 8.82 29.25
CA LYS A 38 -16.58 7.80 28.23
C LYS A 38 -16.97 8.43 26.89
N GLU A 39 -17.75 9.51 26.90
CA GLU A 39 -18.11 10.25 25.70
C GLU A 39 -16.87 10.86 25.00
N GLU A 40 -15.94 11.46 25.76
CA GLU A 40 -14.71 12.01 25.19
C GLU A 40 -13.81 10.93 24.59
N ALA A 41 -13.74 9.76 25.22
CA ALA A 41 -12.93 8.64 24.73
C ALA A 41 -13.49 8.08 23.41
N ALA A 42 -14.82 7.97 23.31
CA ALA A 42 -15.50 7.55 22.10
C ALA A 42 -15.25 8.55 20.95
N ALA A 43 -15.43 9.86 21.22
CA ALA A 43 -15.20 10.90 20.22
C ALA A 43 -13.74 10.94 19.75
N MET A 44 -12.79 10.75 20.67
CA MET A 44 -11.36 10.72 20.34
C MET A 44 -10.99 9.47 19.52
N SER A 45 -11.57 8.32 19.85
CA SER A 45 -11.37 7.09 19.09
C SER A 45 -11.90 7.19 17.66
N ASP A 46 -13.09 7.76 17.47
CA ASP A 46 -13.66 7.99 16.14
C ASP A 46 -12.80 8.95 15.32
N LYS A 47 -12.30 10.02 15.94
CA LYS A 47 -11.39 10.96 15.27
C LYS A 47 -10.07 10.31 14.85
N ILE A 48 -9.46 9.50 15.71
CA ILE A 48 -8.24 8.74 15.39
C ILE A 48 -8.49 7.75 14.25
N VAL A 49 -9.65 7.09 14.21
CA VAL A 49 -10.00 6.18 13.12
C VAL A 49 -10.17 6.92 11.80
N GLU A 50 -10.83 8.07 11.81
CA GLU A 50 -11.10 8.85 10.60
C GLU A 50 -9.82 9.49 10.04
N GLU A 51 -9.03 10.16 10.89
CA GLU A 51 -7.72 10.71 10.52
C GLU A 51 -6.75 9.61 10.08
N GLY A 52 -6.76 8.48 10.80
CA GLY A 52 -5.96 7.31 10.49
C GLY A 52 -6.27 6.74 9.10
N LYS A 53 -7.54 6.68 8.68
CA LYS A 53 -7.90 6.23 7.31
C LYS A 53 -7.32 7.15 6.24
N VAL A 54 -7.48 8.46 6.41
CA VAL A 54 -7.01 9.46 5.43
C VAL A 54 -5.48 9.39 5.28
N GLU A 55 -4.77 9.34 6.40
CA GLU A 55 -3.30 9.25 6.39
C GLU A 55 -2.82 7.88 5.87
N THR A 56 -3.54 6.79 6.18
CA THR A 56 -3.20 5.46 5.63
C THR A 56 -3.34 5.42 4.11
N GLU A 57 -4.38 6.03 3.53
CA GLU A 57 -4.53 6.07 2.07
C GLU A 57 -3.43 6.91 1.40
N LYS A 58 -3.06 8.07 1.96
CA LYS A 58 -1.91 8.84 1.47
C LYS A 58 -0.60 8.05 1.55
N ALA A 59 -0.33 7.45 2.70
CA ALA A 59 0.85 6.63 2.93
C ALA A 59 0.91 5.43 1.96
N LYS A 60 -0.23 4.82 1.64
CA LYS A 60 -0.33 3.73 0.67
C LYS A 60 0.01 4.18 -0.75
N VAL A 61 -0.43 5.37 -1.16
CA VAL A 61 -0.09 5.96 -2.47
C VAL A 61 1.41 6.24 -2.54
N GLU A 62 1.99 6.87 -1.52
CA GLU A 62 3.41 7.17 -1.45
C GLU A 62 4.27 5.89 -1.41
N ALA A 63 3.88 4.91 -0.59
CA ALA A 63 4.55 3.61 -0.53
C ALA A 63 4.48 2.87 -1.87
N SER A 64 3.34 2.91 -2.56
CA SER A 64 3.21 2.30 -3.89
C SER A 64 4.12 2.97 -4.90
N LYS A 65 4.24 4.29 -4.86
CA LYS A 65 5.16 5.06 -5.72
C LYS A 65 6.62 4.70 -5.44
N LEU A 66 7.03 4.68 -4.16
CA LEU A 66 8.36 4.24 -3.74
C LEU A 66 8.69 2.81 -4.21
N PHE A 67 7.71 1.91 -4.10
CA PHE A 67 7.87 0.53 -4.53
C PHE A 67 8.06 0.42 -6.06
N ILE A 68 7.26 1.16 -6.83
CA ILE A 68 7.40 1.23 -8.30
C ILE A 68 8.75 1.83 -8.68
N ASP A 69 9.18 2.91 -8.04
CA ASP A 69 10.48 3.54 -8.29
C ASP A 69 11.65 2.60 -7.96
N MET A 70 11.53 1.81 -6.90
CA MET A 70 12.52 0.78 -6.55
C MET A 70 12.58 -0.33 -7.61
N LEU A 71 11.43 -0.83 -8.08
CA LEU A 71 11.37 -1.83 -9.15
C LEU A 71 12.00 -1.30 -10.45
N ASN A 72 11.70 -0.05 -10.81
CA ASN A 72 12.30 0.61 -11.96
C ASN A 72 13.83 0.71 -11.82
N ARG A 73 14.35 1.09 -10.64
CA ARG A 73 15.79 1.13 -10.37
C ARG A 73 16.46 -0.24 -10.44
N ALA A 74 15.72 -1.30 -10.11
CA ALA A 74 16.20 -2.68 -10.21
C ALA A 74 16.09 -3.26 -11.64
N ASN A 75 15.72 -2.46 -12.64
CA ASN A 75 15.41 -2.90 -14.01
C ASN A 75 14.31 -3.98 -14.08
N VAL A 76 13.40 -4.01 -13.09
CA VAL A 76 12.26 -4.91 -13.07
C VAL A 76 11.07 -4.21 -13.72
N VAL A 77 10.63 -4.70 -14.87
CA VAL A 77 9.46 -4.19 -15.57
C VAL A 77 8.17 -4.59 -14.84
N THR A 78 7.24 -3.64 -14.74
CA THR A 78 5.89 -3.93 -14.22
C THR A 78 5.08 -4.72 -15.25
N LYS A 79 4.10 -5.50 -14.79
CA LYS A 79 3.21 -6.27 -15.68
C LYS A 79 2.54 -5.40 -16.74
N ASN A 80 2.09 -4.20 -16.37
CA ASN A 80 1.45 -3.27 -17.31
C ASN A 80 2.39 -2.83 -18.44
N GLN A 81 3.67 -2.59 -18.13
CA GLN A 81 4.68 -2.24 -19.14
C GLN A 81 4.96 -3.42 -20.08
N TYR A 82 5.00 -4.64 -19.54
CA TYR A 82 5.14 -5.85 -20.34
C TYR A 82 3.95 -6.04 -21.29
N ASP A 83 2.71 -5.95 -20.79
CA ASP A 83 1.51 -6.12 -21.60
C ASP A 83 1.39 -5.06 -22.70
N ALA A 84 1.77 -3.81 -22.39
CA ALA A 84 1.83 -2.73 -23.38
C ALA A 84 2.88 -3.01 -24.47
N LEU A 85 4.04 -3.53 -24.11
CA LEU A 85 5.07 -3.91 -25.08
C LEU A 85 4.61 -5.10 -25.93
N ALA A 86 4.05 -6.14 -25.30
CA ALA A 86 3.54 -7.32 -25.99
C ALA A 86 2.48 -6.94 -27.03
N LYS A 87 1.54 -6.05 -26.68
CA LYS A 87 0.53 -5.56 -27.62
C LYS A 87 1.15 -4.83 -28.82
N ARG A 88 2.14 -3.96 -28.58
CA ARG A 88 2.85 -3.25 -29.67
C ARG A 88 3.60 -4.24 -30.57
N VAL A 89 4.21 -5.28 -29.99
CA VAL A 89 4.88 -6.33 -30.76
C VAL A 89 3.88 -7.07 -31.64
N THR A 90 2.75 -7.52 -31.09
CA THR A 90 1.70 -8.20 -31.88
C THR A 90 1.14 -7.32 -33.01
N GLU A 91 0.94 -6.02 -32.76
CA GLU A 91 0.50 -5.09 -33.81
C GLU A 91 1.55 -4.91 -34.92
N LEU A 92 2.83 -4.86 -34.56
CA LEU A 92 3.92 -4.76 -35.52
C LEU A 92 4.08 -6.05 -36.33
N GLU A 93 4.02 -7.21 -35.67
CA GLU A 93 4.03 -8.53 -36.33
C GLU A 93 2.86 -8.67 -37.30
N GLY A 94 1.66 -8.24 -36.91
CA GLY A 94 0.48 -8.26 -37.78
C GLY A 94 0.59 -7.32 -38.99
N LYS A 95 1.24 -6.16 -38.84
CA LYS A 95 1.52 -5.24 -39.97
C LYS A 95 2.58 -5.82 -40.90
N LEU A 96 3.66 -6.36 -40.33
CA LEU A 96 4.74 -6.99 -41.09
C LEU A 96 4.21 -8.17 -41.91
N HIS A 97 3.34 -9.01 -41.33
CA HIS A 97 2.72 -10.12 -42.03
C HIS A 97 1.76 -9.69 -43.16
N LYS A 98 1.20 -8.48 -43.09
CA LYS A 98 0.40 -7.90 -44.19
C LYS A 98 1.27 -7.35 -45.33
N GLU A 99 2.39 -6.72 -45.02
CA GLU A 99 3.31 -6.15 -46.02
C GLU A 99 4.23 -7.19 -46.66
N PHE A 100 4.62 -8.20 -45.88
CA PHE A 100 5.42 -9.34 -46.32
C PHE A 100 4.71 -10.61 -45.84
N PRO A 101 3.68 -11.09 -46.55
CA PRO A 101 3.11 -12.39 -46.26
C PRO A 101 4.25 -13.38 -46.44
N ASN A 102 4.61 -14.08 -45.36
CA ASN A 102 5.50 -15.23 -45.48
C ASN A 102 4.77 -16.22 -46.37
N SER A 103 5.22 -16.32 -47.62
CA SER A 103 4.96 -17.49 -48.44
C SER A 103 5.60 -18.66 -47.70
N ASP A 104 4.79 -19.63 -47.29
CA ASP A 104 5.28 -20.95 -46.87
C ASP A 104 6.34 -21.49 -47.84
#